data_AF-A0A9E8C3P0-F1
#
_entry.id   AF-A0A9E8C3P0-F1
#
_cell.length_a   1.000
_cell.length_b   1.000
_cell.length_c   1.000
_cell.angle_alpha   90.00
_cell.angle_beta   90.00
_cell.angle_gamma   90.00
#
_symmetry.space_group_name_H-M   'P 1'
#
loop_
_entity.id
_entity.type
_entity.pdbx_description
1 polymer ?
#
loop_
_entity_poly.entity_id
_entity_poly.type
_entity_poly.pdbx_seq_one_letter_code
_entity_poly.pdbx_strand_id
1 'polypeptide(L)'
;MAVDHKRRRVAWAHDGYGKEVPGLFFRQPTDEQRASIKAVTGDGAKWIDASVKEHLPNAGRVPDSFHIVSRMSDAPDQVRKRLRNQARRGNDKTATEAMRGVRYAAPKNPEDLTERQDTDPRGQPYRSWQLKELPRTLPHQPVGQAGAGLERWIFRASHSRIPEIVELCRETRRRKDDIPKTIRPGHSNARPEAFNNKIKATIRMAYGFRHVDDLIAMIKLRCSGPPIHLPTPILQPTKTAEGSYF
;
A
#
# COMPACT_ATOMS: atom_id res chain seq x y z
N MET A 1 -9.31 -10.39 2.23
CA MET A 1 -9.79 -10.40 0.82
C MET A 1 -8.69 -10.91 -0.09
N ALA A 2 -9.03 -11.72 -1.10
CA ALA A 2 -8.13 -12.17 -2.17
C ALA A 2 -8.65 -11.69 -3.54
N VAL A 3 -7.73 -11.30 -4.43
CA VAL A 3 -8.04 -10.71 -5.74
C VAL A 3 -7.35 -11.51 -6.84
N ASP A 4 -8.09 -11.84 -7.90
CA ASP A 4 -7.53 -12.45 -9.11
C ASP A 4 -6.92 -11.35 -10.00
N HIS A 5 -5.60 -11.37 -10.14
CA HIS A 5 -4.86 -10.41 -10.96
C HIS A 5 -5.21 -10.47 -12.46
N LYS A 6 -5.49 -11.67 -12.99
CA LYS A 6 -5.80 -11.86 -14.41
C LYS A 6 -7.23 -11.43 -14.71
N ARG A 7 -8.18 -11.89 -13.91
CA ARG A 7 -9.62 -11.62 -14.10
C ARG A 7 -10.07 -10.27 -13.52
N ARG A 8 -9.18 -9.55 -12.83
CA ARG A 8 -9.41 -8.21 -12.26
C ARG A 8 -10.66 -8.17 -11.37
N ARG A 9 -10.81 -9.18 -10.52
CA ARG A 9 -12.01 -9.34 -9.68
C ARG A 9 -11.65 -9.81 -8.28
N VAL A 10 -12.45 -9.40 -7.30
CA VAL A 10 -12.37 -9.98 -5.96
C VAL A 10 -12.83 -11.43 -6.04
N ALA A 11 -11.92 -12.35 -5.71
CA ALA A 11 -12.19 -13.79 -5.70
C ALA A 11 -12.75 -14.25 -4.35
N TRP A 12 -12.36 -13.57 -3.26
CA TRP A 12 -12.75 -13.98 -1.91
C TRP A 12 -12.69 -12.84 -0.90
N ALA A 13 -13.61 -12.82 0.07
CA ALA A 13 -13.63 -11.91 1.21
C ALA A 13 -14.21 -12.64 2.42
N HIS A 14 -13.77 -12.28 3.63
CA HIS A 14 -14.13 -12.94 4.87
C HIS A 14 -14.01 -11.95 6.03
N ASP A 15 -14.82 -12.15 7.07
CA ASP A 15 -14.75 -11.39 8.31
C ASP A 15 -13.65 -11.93 9.23
N GLY A 16 -12.69 -11.10 9.60
CA GLY A 16 -11.58 -11.49 10.48
C GLY A 16 -10.18 -11.27 9.90
N TYR A 17 -9.20 -11.33 10.80
CA TYR A 17 -7.79 -11.12 10.52
C TYR A 17 -6.95 -12.19 11.23
N GLY A 18 -5.72 -12.44 10.76
CA GLY A 18 -4.78 -13.38 11.36
C GLY A 18 -4.36 -14.53 10.46
N LYS A 19 -3.45 -15.37 10.96
CA LYS A 19 -2.78 -16.45 10.19
C LYS A 19 -3.78 -17.48 9.63
N GLU A 20 -4.90 -17.70 10.30
CA GLU A 20 -5.85 -18.74 9.93
C GLU A 20 -6.79 -18.35 8.79
N VAL A 21 -7.01 -17.04 8.61
CA VAL A 21 -7.96 -16.50 7.64
C VAL A 21 -7.56 -16.83 6.20
N PRO A 22 -6.30 -16.70 5.75
CA PRO A 22 -5.90 -17.20 4.44
C PRO A 22 -6.07 -18.71 4.27
N GLY A 23 -5.89 -19.50 5.33
CA GLY A 23 -6.13 -20.95 5.29
C GLY A 23 -7.59 -21.30 4.97
N LEU A 24 -8.55 -20.46 5.37
CA LEU A 24 -9.96 -20.61 4.95
C LEU A 24 -10.13 -20.39 3.45
N PHE A 25 -9.42 -19.44 2.86
CA PHE A 25 -9.42 -19.24 1.41
C PHE A 25 -8.80 -20.44 0.69
N PHE A 26 -7.61 -20.89 1.13
CA PHE A 26 -6.88 -21.98 0.44
C PHE A 26 -7.55 -23.35 0.56
N ARG A 27 -8.55 -23.52 1.43
CA ARG A 27 -9.41 -24.71 1.46
C ARG A 27 -10.47 -24.75 0.37
N GLN A 28 -10.78 -23.62 -0.28
CA GLN A 28 -11.80 -23.54 -1.33
C GLN A 28 -11.31 -24.00 -2.72
N PRO A 29 -10.13 -23.58 -3.22
CA PRO A 29 -9.64 -24.02 -4.52
C PRO A 29 -9.14 -25.47 -4.49
N THR A 30 -9.29 -26.17 -5.60
CA THR A 30 -8.73 -27.52 -5.80
C THR A 30 -7.20 -27.49 -5.80
N ASP A 31 -6.56 -28.65 -5.62
CA ASP A 31 -5.10 -28.78 -5.69
C ASP A 31 -4.54 -28.29 -7.02
N GLU A 32 -5.21 -28.60 -8.13
CA GLU A 32 -4.83 -28.10 -9.46
C GLU A 32 -4.94 -26.58 -9.55
N GLN A 33 -6.00 -25.98 -8.99
CA GLN A 33 -6.15 -24.54 -8.95
C GLN A 33 -5.06 -23.89 -8.10
N ARG A 34 -4.70 -24.48 -6.94
CA ARG A 34 -3.59 -24.03 -6.11
C ARG A 34 -2.26 -24.12 -6.85
N ALA A 35 -1.98 -25.24 -7.50
CA ALA A 35 -0.78 -25.44 -8.33
C ALA A 35 -0.71 -24.47 -9.53
N SER A 36 -1.86 -23.99 -10.03
CA SER A 36 -1.91 -22.99 -11.11
C SER A 36 -1.51 -21.57 -10.66
N ILE A 37 -1.52 -21.27 -9.35
CA ILE A 37 -1.16 -19.97 -8.80
C ILE A 37 0.36 -19.83 -8.80
N LYS A 38 0.88 -18.99 -9.70
CA LYS A 38 2.33 -18.77 -9.85
C LYS A 38 2.90 -17.62 -9.04
N ALA A 39 2.06 -16.68 -8.59
CA ALA A 39 2.51 -15.50 -7.87
C ALA A 39 1.45 -15.01 -6.88
N VAL A 40 1.88 -14.61 -5.68
CA VAL A 40 1.03 -13.99 -4.66
C VAL A 40 1.60 -12.63 -4.28
N THR A 41 0.82 -11.58 -4.53
CA THR A 41 1.09 -10.22 -4.06
C THR A 41 0.30 -9.93 -2.79
N GLY A 42 0.79 -9.02 -1.96
CA GLY A 42 0.11 -8.63 -0.73
C GLY A 42 1.05 -7.96 0.25
N ASP A 43 0.46 -7.39 1.30
CA ASP A 43 1.20 -6.72 2.38
C ASP A 43 2.21 -7.69 3.03
N GLY A 44 3.32 -7.13 3.49
CA GLY A 44 4.43 -7.85 4.08
C GLY A 44 4.17 -8.37 5.51
N ALA A 45 2.95 -8.73 5.84
CA ALA A 45 2.65 -9.32 7.14
C ALA A 45 3.21 -10.75 7.23
N LYS A 46 3.98 -11.04 8.30
CA LYS A 46 4.66 -12.33 8.49
C LYS A 46 3.70 -13.54 8.40
N TRP A 47 2.47 -13.37 8.86
CA TRP A 47 1.46 -14.43 8.84
C TRP A 47 0.94 -14.73 7.43
N ILE A 48 0.91 -13.73 6.53
CA ILE A 48 0.61 -13.94 5.11
C ILE A 48 1.74 -14.76 4.47
N ASP A 49 2.99 -14.37 4.72
CA ASP A 49 4.15 -15.07 4.16
C ASP A 49 4.22 -16.53 4.62
N ALA A 50 3.95 -16.79 5.90
CA ALA A 50 3.87 -18.15 6.44
C ALA A 50 2.76 -18.98 5.78
N SER A 51 1.56 -18.40 5.64
CA SER A 51 0.41 -19.11 5.08
C SER A 51 0.57 -19.39 3.57
N VAL A 52 1.13 -18.45 2.81
CA VAL A 52 1.44 -18.67 1.39
C VAL A 52 2.49 -19.78 1.23
N LYS A 53 3.53 -19.81 2.08
CA LYS A 53 4.54 -20.86 2.04
C LYS A 53 3.95 -22.24 2.36
N GLU A 54 2.98 -22.30 3.26
CA GLU A 54 2.30 -23.53 3.68
C GLU A 54 1.36 -24.07 2.60
N HIS A 55 0.54 -23.21 1.98
CA HIS A 55 -0.52 -23.65 1.07
C HIS A 55 -0.20 -23.52 -0.42
N LEU A 56 0.81 -22.72 -0.80
CA LEU A 56 1.20 -22.46 -2.19
C LEU A 56 2.73 -22.49 -2.36
N PRO A 57 3.38 -23.66 -2.13
CA PRO A 57 4.85 -23.77 -2.18
C PRO A 57 5.43 -23.45 -3.57
N ASN A 58 4.64 -23.60 -4.63
CA ASN A 58 5.00 -23.30 -6.02
C ASN A 58 4.84 -21.82 -6.39
N ALA A 59 4.19 -21.00 -5.55
CA ALA A 59 3.92 -19.61 -5.87
C ALA A 59 5.07 -18.68 -5.46
N GLY A 60 5.51 -17.84 -6.38
CA GLY A 60 6.45 -16.76 -6.08
C GLY A 60 5.81 -15.69 -5.18
N ARG A 61 6.44 -15.38 -4.05
CA ARG A 61 6.03 -14.24 -3.23
C ARG A 61 6.54 -12.93 -3.83
N VAL A 62 5.62 -11.98 -4.02
CA VAL A 62 5.93 -10.64 -4.51
C VAL A 62 5.46 -9.61 -3.46
N PRO A 63 6.37 -9.10 -2.60
CA PRO A 63 6.04 -8.11 -1.59
C PRO A 63 5.52 -6.84 -2.24
N ASP A 64 4.74 -6.07 -1.50
CA ASP A 64 4.35 -4.77 -1.98
C ASP A 64 5.50 -3.75 -1.82
N SER A 65 6.14 -3.40 -2.95
CA SER A 65 7.15 -2.34 -2.99
C SER A 65 6.55 -0.97 -2.67
N PHE A 66 5.25 -0.75 -2.90
CA PHE A 66 4.58 0.49 -2.56
C PHE A 66 4.55 0.74 -1.05
N HIS A 67 4.35 -0.29 -0.21
CA HIS A 67 4.39 -0.14 1.24
C HIS A 67 5.77 0.31 1.71
N ILE A 68 6.84 -0.24 1.12
CA ILE A 68 8.21 0.18 1.41
C ILE A 68 8.38 1.64 0.97
N VAL A 69 8.04 1.99 -0.26
CA VAL A 69 8.17 3.36 -0.83
C VAL A 69 7.35 4.40 -0.07
N SER A 70 6.13 4.05 0.36
CA SER A 70 5.27 4.90 1.18
C SER A 70 5.90 5.15 2.55
N ARG A 71 6.36 4.10 3.25
CA ARG A 71 7.07 4.25 4.53
C ARG A 71 8.35 5.06 4.39
N MET A 72 9.09 4.90 3.29
CA MET A 72 10.25 5.73 2.99
C MET A 72 9.87 7.20 2.83
N SER A 73 8.75 7.47 2.16
CA SER A 73 8.26 8.82 1.91
C SER A 73 7.82 9.52 3.21
N ASP A 74 7.27 8.75 4.15
CA ASP A 74 6.80 9.22 5.46
C ASP A 74 7.91 9.33 6.51
N ALA A 75 9.04 8.64 6.32
CA ALA A 75 10.11 8.56 7.32
C ALA A 75 10.62 9.93 7.80
N PRO A 76 10.85 10.95 6.94
CA PRO A 76 11.28 12.27 7.42
C PRO A 76 10.26 12.94 8.33
N ASP A 77 8.96 12.76 8.09
CA ASP A 77 7.92 13.30 8.96
C ASP A 77 7.88 12.58 10.31
N GLN A 78 8.14 11.27 10.34
CA GLN A 78 8.25 10.51 11.59
C GLN A 78 9.45 10.97 12.43
N VAL A 79 10.61 11.16 11.81
CA VAL A 79 11.81 11.71 12.48
C VAL A 79 11.49 13.08 13.08
N ARG A 80 10.86 13.97 12.31
CA ARG A 80 10.43 15.29 12.77
C ARG A 80 9.45 15.21 13.95
N LYS A 81 8.45 14.32 13.88
CA LYS A 81 7.48 14.09 14.97
C LYS A 81 8.18 13.61 16.24
N ARG A 82 9.12 12.66 16.14
CA ARG A 82 9.90 12.17 17.29
C ARG A 82 10.70 13.31 17.93
N LEU A 83 11.48 14.06 17.16
CA LEU A 83 12.28 15.16 17.68
C LEU A 83 11.42 16.24 18.34
N ARG A 84 10.30 16.61 17.72
CA ARG A 84 9.33 17.54 18.31
C ARG A 84 8.78 17.02 19.65
N ASN A 85 8.42 15.74 19.71
CA ASN A 85 7.91 15.14 20.95
C ASN A 85 8.99 15.07 22.04
N GLN A 86 10.25 14.84 21.68
CA GLN A 86 11.39 14.90 22.61
C GLN A 86 11.59 16.31 23.15
N ALA A 87 11.59 17.34 22.29
CA ALA A 87 11.68 18.74 22.70
C ALA A 87 10.52 19.14 23.65
N ARG A 88 9.29 18.72 23.34
CA ARG A 88 8.13 18.95 24.23
C ARG A 88 8.30 18.31 25.60
N ARG A 89 8.82 17.08 25.67
CA ARG A 89 9.10 16.39 26.94
C ARG A 89 10.23 17.07 27.73
N GLY A 90 11.20 17.66 27.05
CA GLY A 90 12.26 18.47 27.64
C GLY A 90 11.87 19.91 27.95
N ASN A 91 10.60 20.30 27.74
CA ASN A 91 10.09 21.66 27.90
C ASN A 91 10.82 22.74 27.06
N ASP A 92 11.46 22.33 25.95
CA ASP A 92 12.14 23.23 25.03
C ASP A 92 11.15 23.76 23.98
N LYS A 93 10.62 24.97 24.26
CA LYS A 93 9.65 25.64 23.38
C LYS A 93 10.29 26.06 22.06
N THR A 94 11.54 26.49 22.07
CA THR A 94 12.28 26.96 20.89
C THR A 94 12.51 25.81 19.91
N ALA A 95 13.02 24.68 20.39
CA ALA A 95 13.20 23.49 19.55
C ALA A 95 11.86 22.89 19.08
N THR A 96 10.80 23.00 19.90
CA THR A 96 9.45 22.55 19.49
C THR A 96 8.91 23.37 18.32
N GLU A 97 9.07 24.69 18.34
CA GLU A 97 8.66 25.58 17.24
C GLU A 97 9.56 25.41 16.01
N ALA A 98 10.89 25.25 16.19
CA ALA A 98 11.81 24.97 15.10
C ALA A 98 11.38 23.73 14.29
N MET A 99 10.97 22.64 14.96
CA MET A 99 10.48 21.40 14.32
C MET A 99 9.15 21.56 13.56
N ARG A 100 8.46 22.69 13.71
CA ARG A 100 7.30 23.06 12.88
C ARG A 100 7.74 23.57 11.51
N GLY A 101 8.81 24.36 11.46
CA GLY A 101 9.40 24.92 10.24
C GLY A 101 10.11 23.87 9.36
N VAL A 102 10.71 22.85 9.98
CA VAL A 102 11.44 21.75 9.32
C VAL A 102 10.63 21.04 8.22
N ARG A 103 9.30 20.96 8.37
CA ARG A 103 8.41 20.30 7.40
C ARG A 103 8.54 20.88 5.97
N TYR A 104 8.85 22.17 5.87
CA TYR A 104 8.91 22.91 4.61
C TYR A 104 10.34 23.23 4.17
N ALA A 105 11.31 23.07 5.07
CA ALA A 105 12.73 23.36 4.84
C ALA A 105 13.49 22.19 4.21
N ALA A 106 13.31 20.97 4.75
CA ALA A 106 14.05 19.80 4.30
C ALA A 106 13.94 19.48 2.78
N PRO A 107 12.85 19.81 2.05
CA PRO A 107 12.76 19.62 0.60
C PRO A 107 13.43 20.70 -0.25
N LYS A 108 13.86 21.83 0.33
CA LYS A 108 14.43 22.96 -0.40
C LYS A 108 15.94 22.85 -0.51
N ASN A 109 16.52 23.45 -1.54
CA ASN A 109 17.97 23.63 -1.59
C ASN A 109 18.41 24.52 -0.41
N PRO A 110 19.63 24.32 0.13
CA PRO A 110 20.15 25.11 1.24
C PRO A 110 20.13 26.63 0.96
N GLU A 111 20.25 27.02 -0.31
CA GLU A 111 20.18 28.41 -0.79
C GLU A 111 18.78 29.03 -0.77
N ASP A 112 17.71 28.22 -0.66
CA ASP A 112 16.31 28.67 -0.68
C ASP A 112 15.65 28.69 0.73
N LEU A 113 16.46 28.50 1.78
CA LEU A 113 16.01 28.49 3.17
C LEU A 113 15.92 29.92 3.72
N THR A 114 14.77 30.27 4.30
CA THR A 114 14.65 31.50 5.12
C THR A 114 15.28 31.27 6.50
N GLU A 115 15.68 32.32 7.23
CA GLU A 115 16.30 32.20 8.59
C GLU A 115 15.47 31.34 9.58
N ARG A 116 14.14 31.32 9.44
CA ARG A 116 13.24 30.47 10.27
C ARG A 116 13.15 29.01 9.83
N GLN A 117 13.78 28.68 8.71
CA GLN A 117 13.76 27.38 8.03
C GLN A 117 15.14 26.73 8.01
N ASP A 118 16.13 27.26 8.72
CA ASP A 118 17.45 26.63 8.83
C ASP A 118 17.34 25.26 9.52
N THR A 119 17.29 24.22 8.71
CA THR A 119 17.53 22.87 9.16
C THR A 119 19.03 22.67 9.17
N ASP A 120 19.61 22.46 10.35
CA ASP A 120 21.00 21.99 10.48
C ASP A 120 21.26 20.89 9.41
N PRO A 121 22.14 21.13 8.42
CA PRO A 121 22.44 20.17 7.37
C PRO A 121 23.10 18.88 7.91
N ARG A 122 23.47 18.85 9.19
CA ARG A 122 23.94 17.66 9.92
C ARG A 122 22.85 17.00 10.76
N GLY A 123 21.68 17.64 10.89
CA GLY A 123 20.55 17.19 11.68
C GLY A 123 19.87 15.95 11.11
N GLN A 124 19.24 15.17 12.00
CA GLN A 124 18.51 13.95 11.61
C GLN A 124 17.40 14.21 10.56
N PRO A 125 16.64 15.33 10.58
CA PRO A 125 15.63 15.59 9.55
C PRO A 125 16.19 15.71 8.14
N TYR A 126 17.25 16.50 7.94
CA TYR A 126 17.88 16.68 6.63
C TYR A 126 18.50 15.36 6.12
N ARG A 127 19.24 14.65 6.98
CA ARG A 127 19.82 13.34 6.64
C ARG A 127 18.75 12.31 6.28
N SER A 128 17.60 12.31 6.96
CA SER A 128 16.46 11.44 6.63
C SER A 128 15.84 11.78 5.28
N TRP A 129 15.79 13.06 4.90
CA TRP A 129 15.34 13.50 3.58
C TRP A 129 16.29 13.05 2.47
N GLN A 130 17.61 13.22 2.64
CA GLN A 130 18.59 12.71 1.67
C GLN A 130 18.48 11.19 1.45
N LEU A 131 18.16 10.45 2.52
CA LEU A 131 17.99 8.99 2.48
C LEU A 131 16.66 8.56 1.81
N LYS A 132 15.68 9.45 1.71
CA LYS A 132 14.41 9.24 0.99
C LYS A 132 14.58 9.37 -0.53
N GLU A 133 15.49 10.21 -1.02
CA GLU A 133 15.65 10.45 -2.47
C GLU A 133 16.37 9.30 -3.19
N LEU A 134 17.34 8.64 -2.55
CA LEU A 134 18.09 7.53 -3.16
C LEU A 134 17.18 6.38 -3.69
N PRO A 135 16.19 5.88 -2.93
CA PRO A 135 15.29 4.82 -3.37
C PRO A 135 14.27 5.22 -4.44
N ARG A 136 13.96 6.51 -4.60
CA ARG A 136 13.02 6.97 -5.63
C ARG A 136 13.46 6.62 -7.05
N THR A 137 14.77 6.43 -7.23
CA THR A 137 15.35 6.05 -8.51
C THR A 137 15.30 4.54 -8.78
N LEU A 138 15.11 3.70 -7.74
CA LEU A 138 15.15 2.24 -7.86
C LEU A 138 14.08 1.65 -8.81
N PRO A 139 12.82 2.10 -8.80
CA PRO A 139 11.80 1.58 -9.71
C PRO A 139 12.09 1.84 -11.20
N HIS A 140 12.97 2.82 -11.49
CA HIS A 140 13.32 3.22 -12.86
C HIS A 140 14.65 2.63 -13.33
N GLN A 141 15.34 1.86 -12.48
CA GLN A 141 16.61 1.23 -12.83
C GLN A 141 16.40 -0.15 -13.46
N PRO A 142 17.28 -0.56 -14.41
CA PRO A 142 17.33 -1.94 -14.88
C PRO A 142 17.49 -2.92 -13.71
N VAL A 143 16.85 -4.09 -13.77
CA VAL A 143 16.80 -5.08 -12.68
C VAL A 143 18.20 -5.43 -12.13
N GLY A 144 19.22 -5.49 -13.01
CA GLY A 144 20.61 -5.75 -12.61
C GLY A 144 21.26 -4.62 -11.80
N GLN A 145 20.88 -3.36 -12.04
CA GLN A 145 21.40 -2.19 -11.31
C GLN A 145 20.60 -1.89 -10.05
N ALA A 146 19.31 -2.23 -10.04
CA ALA A 146 18.42 -2.04 -8.89
C ALA A 146 18.91 -2.80 -7.64
N GLY A 147 19.49 -4.00 -7.82
CA GLY A 147 20.08 -4.76 -6.71
C GLY A 147 21.24 -4.02 -6.03
N ALA A 148 22.22 -3.56 -6.81
CA ALA A 148 23.36 -2.81 -6.29
C ALA A 148 22.95 -1.46 -5.68
N GLY A 149 21.97 -0.78 -6.29
CA GLY A 149 21.37 0.44 -5.74
C GLY A 149 20.72 0.21 -4.37
N LEU A 150 19.97 -0.88 -4.24
CA LEU A 150 19.32 -1.27 -2.99
C LEU A 150 20.34 -1.60 -1.90
N GLU A 151 21.42 -2.33 -2.22
CA GLU A 151 22.46 -2.65 -1.25
C GLU A 151 23.22 -1.41 -0.76
N ARG A 152 23.56 -0.49 -1.66
CA ARG A 152 24.15 0.80 -1.28
C ARG A 152 23.22 1.60 -0.36
N TRP A 153 21.92 1.60 -0.64
CA TRP A 153 20.97 2.26 0.22
C TRP A 153 20.88 1.59 1.60
N ILE A 154 20.78 0.27 1.65
CA ILE A 154 20.77 -0.52 2.90
C ILE A 154 22.02 -0.20 3.74
N PHE A 155 23.19 -0.11 3.11
CA PHE A 155 24.42 0.25 3.78
C PHE A 155 24.32 1.64 4.43
N ARG A 156 23.95 2.68 3.66
CA ARG A 156 23.81 4.06 4.18
C ARG A 156 22.71 4.18 5.25
N ALA A 157 21.57 3.52 5.04
CA ALA A 157 20.43 3.55 5.95
C ALA A 157 20.76 2.91 7.30
N SER A 158 21.46 1.77 7.30
CA SER A 158 21.89 1.09 8.52
C SER A 158 22.88 1.91 9.38
N HIS A 159 23.70 2.75 8.76
CA HIS A 159 24.66 3.62 9.44
C HIS A 159 24.11 5.04 9.73
N SER A 160 22.84 5.30 9.44
CA SER A 160 22.23 6.62 9.62
C SER A 160 22.14 7.05 11.09
N ARG A 161 22.06 6.10 12.03
CA ARG A 161 21.74 6.33 13.45
C ARG A 161 20.37 7.01 13.66
N ILE A 162 19.47 6.91 12.68
CA ILE A 162 18.10 7.42 12.75
C ILE A 162 17.18 6.21 12.93
N PRO A 163 16.53 6.05 14.11
CA PRO A 163 15.74 4.86 14.44
C PRO A 163 14.74 4.45 13.35
N GLU A 164 13.99 5.41 12.82
CA GLU A 164 12.97 5.18 11.79
C GLU A 164 13.55 4.63 10.49
N ILE A 165 14.72 5.14 10.08
CA ILE A 165 15.43 4.68 8.88
C ILE A 165 16.07 3.31 9.11
N VAL A 166 16.62 3.07 10.31
CA VAL A 166 17.24 1.79 10.65
C VAL A 166 16.19 0.68 10.70
N GLU A 167 15.00 0.95 11.23
CA GLU A 167 13.87 0.02 11.21
C GLU A 167 13.43 -0.30 9.77
N LEU A 168 13.19 0.73 8.96
CA LEU A 168 12.89 0.57 7.54
C LEU A 168 13.98 -0.21 6.78
N CYS A 169 15.26 0.03 7.11
CA CYS A 169 16.38 -0.73 6.55
C CYS A 169 16.31 -2.21 6.90
N ARG A 170 15.94 -2.56 8.14
CA ARG A 170 15.80 -3.96 8.57
C ARG A 170 14.66 -4.65 7.83
N GLU A 171 13.54 -3.96 7.65
CA GLU A 171 12.40 -4.49 6.88
C GLU A 171 12.76 -4.72 5.42
N THR A 172 13.37 -3.72 4.78
CA THR A 172 13.83 -3.80 3.39
C THR A 172 14.87 -4.91 3.21
N ARG A 173 15.84 -5.04 4.12
CA ARG A 173 16.87 -6.08 4.06
C ARG A 173 16.28 -7.50 4.14
N ARG A 174 15.23 -7.72 4.94
CA ARG A 174 14.53 -9.01 5.02
C ARG A 174 13.84 -9.40 3.71
N ARG A 175 13.53 -8.43 2.86
CA ARG A 175 12.80 -8.61 1.59
C ARG A 175 13.66 -8.33 0.36
N LYS A 176 14.98 -8.18 0.51
CA LYS A 176 15.89 -7.72 -0.54
C LYS A 176 15.81 -8.60 -1.80
N ASP A 177 15.65 -9.91 -1.65
CA ASP A 177 15.64 -10.87 -2.75
C ASP A 177 14.29 -10.91 -3.48
N ASP A 178 13.25 -10.37 -2.84
CA ASP A 178 11.90 -10.32 -3.38
C ASP A 178 11.57 -8.98 -4.06
N ILE A 179 12.23 -7.88 -3.66
CA ILE A 179 12.03 -6.55 -4.26
C ILE A 179 12.26 -6.55 -5.78
N PRO A 180 13.32 -7.17 -6.35
CA PRO A 180 13.50 -7.26 -7.79
C PRO A 180 12.33 -7.94 -8.52
N LYS A 181 11.63 -8.87 -7.86
CA LYS A 181 10.45 -9.55 -8.43
C LYS A 181 9.27 -8.60 -8.63
N THR A 182 9.22 -7.50 -7.87
CA THR A 182 8.18 -6.46 -7.98
C THR A 182 8.37 -5.55 -9.21
N ILE A 183 9.61 -5.44 -9.70
CA ILE A 183 9.96 -4.62 -10.88
C ILE A 183 9.55 -5.34 -12.18
N ARG A 184 9.30 -6.67 -12.13
CA ARG A 184 8.81 -7.41 -13.30
C ARG A 184 7.40 -6.90 -13.71
N PRO A 185 7.19 -6.55 -14.98
CA PRO A 185 5.89 -6.11 -15.47
C PRO A 185 4.79 -7.14 -15.14
N GLY A 186 3.75 -6.73 -14.40
CA GLY A 186 2.53 -7.52 -14.21
C GLY A 186 2.08 -7.76 -12.76
N HIS A 187 2.94 -7.62 -11.75
CA HIS A 187 2.63 -7.97 -10.35
C HIS A 187 2.42 -6.76 -9.40
N SER A 188 1.95 -5.63 -9.91
CA SER A 188 1.69 -4.43 -9.09
C SER A 188 0.56 -4.63 -8.08
N ASN A 189 0.78 -4.15 -6.84
CA ASN A 189 -0.23 -4.14 -5.79
C ASN A 189 -1.25 -2.97 -5.90
N ALA A 190 -1.11 -2.11 -6.91
CA ALA A 190 -2.02 -0.99 -7.14
C ALA A 190 -3.48 -1.43 -7.33
N ARG A 191 -3.72 -2.65 -7.83
CA ARG A 191 -5.08 -3.18 -8.04
C ARG A 191 -5.78 -3.55 -6.74
N PRO A 192 -5.22 -4.39 -5.85
CA PRO A 192 -5.75 -4.58 -4.50
C PRO A 192 -6.00 -3.27 -3.75
N GLU A 193 -5.13 -2.27 -3.92
CA GLU A 193 -5.32 -0.95 -3.32
C GLU A 193 -6.51 -0.18 -3.91
N ALA A 194 -6.68 -0.18 -5.23
CA ALA A 194 -7.85 0.40 -5.88
C ALA A 194 -9.16 -0.25 -5.38
N PHE A 195 -9.17 -1.57 -5.20
CA PHE A 195 -10.30 -2.26 -4.57
C PHE A 195 -10.49 -1.81 -3.12
N ASN A 196 -9.45 -1.75 -2.31
CA ASN A 196 -9.55 -1.26 -0.92
C ASN A 196 -10.14 0.16 -0.85
N ASN A 197 -9.73 1.06 -1.74
CA ASN A 197 -10.28 2.41 -1.82
C ASN A 197 -11.75 2.41 -2.25
N LYS A 198 -12.13 1.55 -3.21
CA LYS A 198 -13.54 1.36 -3.59
C LYS A 198 -14.39 0.85 -2.43
N ILE A 199 -13.86 -0.09 -1.65
CA ILE A 199 -14.53 -0.64 -0.45
C ILE A 199 -14.71 0.46 0.61
N LYS A 200 -13.65 1.23 0.90
CA LYS A 200 -13.73 2.38 1.82
C LYS A 200 -14.79 3.39 1.39
N ALA A 201 -14.85 3.72 0.09
CA ALA A 201 -15.87 4.60 -0.45
C ALA A 201 -17.28 4.01 -0.27
N THR A 202 -17.46 2.71 -0.52
CA THR A 202 -18.74 2.02 -0.30
C THR A 202 -19.17 2.05 1.16
N ILE A 203 -18.27 1.77 2.10
CA ILE A 203 -18.55 1.87 3.54
C ILE A 203 -18.97 3.29 3.91
N ARG A 204 -18.27 4.30 3.36
CA ARG A 204 -18.57 5.71 3.63
C ARG A 204 -19.94 6.12 3.10
N MET A 205 -20.32 5.69 1.89
CA MET A 205 -21.62 5.98 1.29
C MET A 205 -22.77 5.26 2.02
N ALA A 206 -22.51 4.06 2.54
CA ALA A 206 -23.50 3.30 3.31
C ALA A 206 -23.66 3.79 4.76
N TYR A 207 -22.80 4.71 5.22
CA TYR A 207 -22.70 5.11 6.63
C TYR A 207 -22.39 3.93 7.58
N GLY A 208 -21.62 2.96 7.08
CA GLY A 208 -21.34 1.70 7.77
C GLY A 208 -22.31 0.59 7.40
N PHE A 209 -22.00 -0.63 7.84
CA PHE A 209 -22.84 -1.80 7.68
C PHE A 209 -23.09 -2.41 9.06
N ARG A 210 -24.31 -2.87 9.30
CA ARG A 210 -24.68 -3.50 10.58
C ARG A 210 -24.13 -4.92 10.70
N HIS A 211 -24.07 -5.64 9.58
CA HIS A 211 -23.53 -7.00 9.48
C HIS A 211 -22.40 -7.05 8.45
N VAL A 212 -21.36 -7.84 8.73
CA VAL A 212 -20.20 -7.96 7.83
C VAL A 212 -20.56 -8.72 6.56
N ASP A 213 -21.55 -9.60 6.62
CA ASP A 213 -22.06 -10.32 5.43
C ASP A 213 -22.63 -9.36 4.38
N ASP A 214 -23.34 -8.30 4.81
CA ASP A 214 -23.86 -7.27 3.92
C ASP A 214 -22.72 -6.51 3.22
N LEU A 215 -21.65 -6.20 3.96
CA LEU A 215 -20.44 -5.61 3.40
C LEU A 215 -19.79 -6.57 2.40
N ILE A 216 -19.62 -7.85 2.73
CA ILE A 216 -19.01 -8.85 1.84
C ILE A 216 -19.85 -9.01 0.56
N ALA A 217 -21.18 -9.05 0.67
CA ALA A 217 -22.08 -9.10 -0.46
C ALA A 217 -21.91 -7.88 -1.37
N MET A 218 -21.83 -6.68 -0.79
CA MET A 218 -21.62 -5.45 -1.53
C MET A 218 -20.24 -5.39 -2.20
N ILE A 219 -19.20 -5.92 -1.54
CA ILE A 219 -17.85 -6.05 -2.10
C ILE A 219 -17.91 -6.97 -3.32
N LYS A 220 -18.52 -8.16 -3.20
CA LYS A 220 -18.67 -9.10 -4.33
C LYS A 220 -19.44 -8.47 -5.49
N LEU A 221 -20.55 -7.78 -5.21
CA LEU A 221 -21.35 -7.10 -6.23
C LEU A 221 -20.53 -6.03 -6.99
N ARG A 222 -19.88 -5.12 -6.25
CA ARG A 222 -19.15 -3.99 -6.84
C ARG A 222 -17.80 -4.36 -7.42
N CYS A 223 -17.15 -5.39 -6.92
CA CYS A 223 -15.74 -5.67 -7.21
C CYS A 223 -15.50 -7.01 -7.92
N SER A 224 -16.50 -7.89 -8.00
CA SER A 224 -16.38 -9.16 -8.71
C SER A 224 -16.96 -9.13 -10.13
N GLY A 225 -17.75 -8.10 -10.45
CA GLY A 225 -18.41 -7.94 -11.76
C GLY A 225 -19.24 -9.15 -12.18
N PRO A 226 -20.12 -9.69 -11.31
CA PRO A 226 -21.00 -10.78 -11.71
C PRO A 226 -21.88 -10.31 -12.89
N PRO A 227 -22.25 -11.18 -13.83
CA PRO A 227 -23.26 -10.85 -14.84
C PRO A 227 -24.57 -10.53 -14.11
N ILE A 228 -24.91 -9.25 -14.05
CA ILE A 228 -26.17 -8.77 -13.52
C ILE A 228 -27.10 -8.65 -14.73
N HIS A 229 -28.04 -9.57 -14.85
CA HIS A 229 -29.16 -9.39 -15.76
C HIS A 229 -30.11 -8.40 -15.10
N LEU A 230 -30.08 -7.15 -15.57
CA LEU A 230 -31.11 -6.19 -15.19
C LEU A 230 -32.44 -6.64 -15.80
N PRO A 231 -33.55 -6.58 -15.06
CA PRO A 231 -34.85 -6.79 -15.65
C PRO A 231 -35.05 -5.75 -16.76
N THR A 232 -35.30 -6.22 -17.99
CA THR A 232 -35.60 -5.34 -19.11
C THR A 232 -36.85 -4.53 -18.74
N PRO A 233 -36.81 -3.19 -18.78
CA PRO A 233 -38.00 -2.40 -18.51
C PRO A 233 -39.07 -2.80 -19.54
N ILE A 234 -40.20 -3.32 -19.06
CA ILE A 234 -41.40 -3.51 -19.88
C ILE A 234 -41.90 -2.11 -20.17
N LEU A 235 -41.47 -1.53 -21.29
CA LEU A 235 -42.12 -0.36 -21.86
C LEU A 235 -43.50 -0.83 -22.31
N GLN A 236 -44.52 -0.62 -21.46
CA GLN A 236 -45.89 -0.74 -21.94
C GLN A 236 -46.07 0.33 -23.03
N PRO A 237 -46.56 -0.04 -24.23
CA PRO A 237 -46.82 0.94 -25.27
C PRO A 237 -47.81 1.96 -24.72
N THR A 238 -47.36 3.21 -24.61
CA THR A 238 -48.23 4.36 -24.33
C THR A 238 -49.32 4.36 -25.39
N LYS A 239 -50.58 4.27 -24.94
CA LYS A 239 -51.75 4.42 -25.81
C LYS A 239 -51.53 5.66 -26.69
N THR A 240 -51.38 5.45 -27.99
CA THR A 240 -51.53 6.49 -28.99
C THR A 240 -52.90 7.11 -28.77
N ALA A 241 -52.93 8.38 -28.37
CA ALA A 241 -54.13 9.18 -28.43
C ALA A 241 -54.52 9.27 -29.91
N GLU A 242 -55.54 8.53 -30.30
CA GLU A 242 -56.25 8.74 -31.55
C GLU A 242 -56.83 10.15 -31.49
N GLY A 243 -56.21 11.07 -32.23
CA GLY A 243 -56.83 12.34 -32.56
C GLY A 243 -57.92 12.09 -33.59
N SER A 244 -59.16 12.42 -33.22
CA SER A 244 -60.21 12.74 -34.19
C SER A 244 -61.19 13.76 -33.60
N TYR A 245 -61.48 14.79 -34.40
CA TYR A 245 -62.49 15.87 -34.25
C TYR A 245 -62.15 16.93 -33.17
N PHE A 246 -61.82 18.18 -33.47
CA PHE A 246 -62.29 19.11 -34.52
C PHE A 246 -61.16 19.92 -35.15
#